data_AF-A0A812HGH5-F1
#
_entry.id   AF-A0A812HGH5-F1
#
_cell.length_a   1.000
_cell.length_b   1.000
_cell.length_c   1.000
_cell.angle_alpha   90.00
_cell.angle_beta   90.00
_cell.angle_gamma   90.00
#
_symmetry.space_group_name_H-M   'P 1'
#
loop_
_entity.id
_entity.type
_entity.pdbx_description
1 polymer ?
#
loop_
_entity_poly.entity_id
_entity_poly.type
_entity_poly.pdbx_seq_one_letter_code
_entity_poly.pdbx_strand_id
1 'polypeptide(L)'
;MAGVAGGGGAPGGGAIGPPAMGPLTAAEIAGVTTLAAAKDLAGVSDEAWNVLQRSLGGAPSLRVLGSIPAIAIVASIRASRVPSPTAADPTAVRDFTILEATQLGLMWRAARLSLGLPDQDPYDPVGAVGGGGPAAAAPPAPAGAGGGVGDGARKVKMCRPRHQPLTPPLRWKHPHMRAPALTTAAQRRVSAAESGLLTGLASLDGVDLQDILQQRVLTLQGVPARLRGALRTALHAGLQLIADRESPAQELRGWKLFCLAPRMLLQRSSGESLIPPAELDRRCDLFARGVWPELLQLASGSAAPRSRTGMPTDDLAARASRATALVHIGELSAAGRALVAEPLAPGTDATLAELRDPSRRPPTPYAPLPQDIATYQAADPCPFPLPAFVACLRSARRGAAAGPSGATNEHLRILLDDEGDTQLLHRAACRLARADLPPPVLAALRVGRLTALQKPNGRGVRALVIGDVLRRLVGEGGEQGDPLMPALYALAQQPALQRIFVASVPFLRASVPFCFC
;
A
#
# COMPACT_ATOMS: atom_id res chain seq x y z
N MET A 1 -1.76 -60.29 -60.14
CA MET A 1 -2.17 -59.41 -61.25
C MET A 1 -3.34 -58.56 -60.79
N ALA A 2 -3.20 -57.23 -60.89
CA ALA A 2 -4.20 -56.14 -60.75
C ALA A 2 -5.16 -56.18 -59.52
N GLY A 3 -5.22 -55.21 -58.61
CA GLY A 3 -4.94 -53.78 -58.70
C GLY A 3 -6.27 -53.00 -58.77
N VAL A 4 -6.83 -52.59 -57.62
CA VAL A 4 -7.85 -51.52 -57.53
C VAL A 4 -7.59 -50.70 -56.27
N ALA A 5 -7.54 -49.38 -56.48
CA ALA A 5 -7.18 -48.34 -55.55
C ALA A 5 -8.31 -47.99 -54.56
N GLY A 6 -7.92 -47.63 -53.33
CA GLY A 6 -8.78 -46.97 -52.34
C GLY A 6 -8.07 -45.73 -51.80
N GLY A 7 -8.53 -44.54 -52.21
CA GLY A 7 -8.00 -43.25 -51.78
C GLY A 7 -8.37 -42.94 -50.33
N GLY A 8 -7.37 -42.65 -49.50
CA GLY A 8 -7.55 -42.07 -48.17
C GLY A 8 -7.61 -40.54 -48.27
N GLY A 9 -8.79 -39.97 -48.06
CA GLY A 9 -8.97 -38.53 -47.88
C GLY A 9 -8.52 -38.10 -46.49
N ALA A 10 -7.62 -37.12 -46.42
CA ALA A 10 -7.26 -36.44 -45.17
C ALA A 10 -8.40 -35.49 -44.74
N PRO A 11 -8.80 -35.47 -43.46
CA PRO A 11 -9.79 -34.50 -42.98
C PRO A 11 -9.20 -33.10 -42.96
N GLY A 12 -9.88 -32.16 -43.61
CA GLY A 12 -9.49 -30.75 -43.66
C GLY A 12 -9.53 -30.09 -42.28
N GLY A 13 -8.43 -29.43 -41.92
CA GLY A 13 -8.35 -28.57 -40.74
C GLY A 13 -9.20 -27.31 -40.96
N GLY A 14 -10.40 -27.30 -40.41
CA GLY A 14 -11.20 -26.08 -40.28
C GLY A 14 -10.54 -25.12 -39.30
N ALA A 15 -10.16 -23.94 -39.76
CA ALA A 15 -9.63 -22.89 -38.90
C ALA A 15 -10.71 -22.43 -37.92
N ILE A 16 -10.61 -22.87 -36.67
CA ILE A 16 -11.45 -22.40 -35.56
C ILE A 16 -11.02 -20.96 -35.27
N GLY A 17 -11.88 -20.00 -35.60
CA GLY A 17 -11.69 -18.59 -35.22
C GLY A 17 -11.65 -18.45 -33.69
N PRO A 18 -11.03 -17.38 -33.15
CA PRO A 18 -10.92 -17.20 -31.71
C PRO A 18 -12.32 -17.15 -31.05
N PRO A 19 -12.57 -17.91 -29.97
CA PRO A 19 -13.86 -17.93 -29.31
C PRO A 19 -14.20 -16.55 -28.74
N ALA A 20 -15.46 -16.13 -28.92
CA ALA A 20 -15.98 -14.94 -28.27
C ALA A 20 -15.95 -15.15 -26.74
N MET A 21 -15.50 -14.13 -26.00
CA MET A 21 -15.39 -14.11 -24.53
C MET A 21 -16.77 -13.99 -23.85
N GLY A 22 -17.70 -14.87 -24.22
CA GLY A 22 -18.99 -15.03 -23.54
C GLY A 22 -18.85 -15.89 -22.27
N PRO A 23 -19.91 -15.96 -21.46
CA PRO A 23 -19.99 -16.96 -20.39
C PRO A 23 -19.89 -18.37 -21.00
N LEU A 24 -19.13 -19.26 -20.35
CA LEU A 24 -19.04 -20.66 -20.75
C LEU A 24 -20.43 -21.30 -20.68
N THR A 25 -20.86 -21.92 -21.78
CA THR A 25 -22.16 -22.59 -21.86
C THR A 25 -22.14 -23.90 -21.08
N ALA A 26 -23.30 -24.35 -20.60
CA ALA A 26 -23.43 -25.64 -19.91
C ALA A 26 -22.94 -26.82 -20.77
N ALA A 27 -23.11 -26.73 -22.10
CA ALA A 27 -22.65 -27.75 -23.04
C ALA A 27 -21.11 -27.80 -23.14
N GLU A 28 -20.45 -26.64 -23.20
CA GLU A 28 -18.98 -26.56 -23.17
C GLU A 28 -18.43 -27.12 -21.86
N ILE A 29 -19.04 -26.76 -20.72
CA ILE A 29 -18.62 -27.22 -19.39
C ILE A 29 -18.79 -28.74 -19.24
N ALA A 30 -19.88 -29.31 -19.76
CA ALA A 30 -20.12 -30.75 -19.70
C ALA A 30 -19.04 -31.58 -20.42
N GLY A 31 -18.36 -30.99 -21.42
CA GLY A 31 -17.21 -31.61 -22.10
C GLY A 31 -15.90 -31.60 -21.30
N VAL A 32 -15.80 -30.80 -20.25
CA VAL A 32 -14.56 -30.59 -19.48
C VAL A 32 -14.41 -31.63 -18.38
N THR A 33 -14.01 -32.83 -18.76
CA THR A 33 -13.78 -33.96 -17.82
C THR A 33 -12.29 -34.21 -17.53
N THR A 34 -11.38 -33.61 -18.29
CA THR A 34 -9.92 -33.74 -18.11
C THR A 34 -9.19 -32.38 -18.24
N LEU A 35 -7.93 -32.31 -17.78
CA LEU A 35 -7.09 -31.12 -17.97
C LEU A 35 -6.87 -30.81 -19.46
N ALA A 36 -6.70 -31.84 -20.29
CA ALA A 36 -6.57 -31.69 -21.73
C ALA A 36 -7.84 -31.04 -22.32
N ALA A 37 -9.03 -31.53 -21.94
CA ALA A 37 -10.29 -30.94 -22.40
C ALA A 37 -10.46 -29.47 -21.97
N ALA A 38 -10.06 -29.11 -20.73
CA ALA A 38 -10.08 -27.71 -20.29
C ALA A 38 -9.09 -26.83 -21.07
N LYS A 39 -7.89 -27.35 -21.36
CA LYS A 39 -6.84 -26.67 -22.12
C LYS A 39 -7.30 -26.41 -23.55
N ASP A 40 -7.88 -27.42 -24.19
CA ASP A 40 -8.37 -27.37 -25.57
C ASP A 40 -9.56 -26.40 -25.69
N LEU A 41 -10.52 -26.45 -24.76
CA LEU A 41 -11.64 -25.51 -24.70
C LEU A 41 -11.16 -24.06 -24.61
N ALA A 42 -10.14 -23.80 -23.80
CA ALA A 42 -9.60 -22.45 -23.61
C ALA A 42 -8.60 -22.01 -24.69
N GLY A 43 -8.17 -22.92 -25.57
CA GLY A 43 -7.15 -22.65 -26.59
C GLY A 43 -5.76 -22.34 -26.01
N VAL A 44 -5.42 -22.88 -24.84
CA VAL A 44 -4.12 -22.66 -24.18
C VAL A 44 -3.04 -23.50 -24.89
N SER A 45 -1.92 -22.87 -25.26
CA SER A 45 -0.77 -23.58 -25.83
C SER A 45 -0.06 -24.47 -24.81
N ASP A 46 0.60 -25.53 -25.29
CA ASP A 46 1.38 -26.43 -24.43
C ASP A 46 2.51 -25.69 -23.70
N GLU A 47 3.17 -24.74 -24.36
CA GLU A 47 4.22 -23.93 -23.76
C GLU A 47 3.69 -23.09 -22.61
N ALA A 48 2.55 -22.44 -22.80
CA ALA A 48 1.93 -21.61 -21.78
C ALA A 48 1.47 -22.44 -20.57
N TRP A 49 0.82 -23.58 -20.84
CA TRP A 49 0.38 -24.51 -19.80
C TRP A 49 1.56 -25.10 -19.02
N ASN A 50 2.62 -25.56 -19.69
CA ASN A 50 3.78 -26.17 -19.04
C ASN A 50 4.55 -25.19 -18.14
N VAL A 51 4.59 -23.90 -18.50
CA VAL A 51 5.18 -22.85 -17.65
C VAL A 51 4.30 -22.63 -16.42
N LEU A 52 2.99 -22.44 -16.59
CA LEU A 52 2.09 -22.22 -15.47
C LEU A 52 2.07 -23.44 -14.53
N GLN A 53 1.96 -24.65 -15.07
CA GLN A 53 1.94 -25.89 -14.29
C GLN A 53 3.18 -26.03 -13.41
N ARG A 54 4.37 -25.68 -13.91
CA ARG A 54 5.60 -25.65 -13.10
C ARG A 54 5.54 -24.58 -12.00
N SER A 55 5.03 -23.38 -12.32
CA SER A 55 4.86 -22.31 -11.32
C SER A 55 3.87 -22.69 -10.21
N LEU A 56 2.90 -23.55 -10.50
CA LEU A 56 1.92 -24.04 -9.52
C LEU A 56 2.42 -25.25 -8.71
N GLY A 57 3.63 -25.74 -8.94
CA GLY A 57 4.14 -26.97 -8.33
C GLY A 57 3.54 -28.26 -8.91
N GLY A 58 2.87 -28.16 -10.06
CA GLY A 58 2.16 -29.26 -10.73
C GLY A 58 0.67 -29.32 -10.33
N ALA A 59 -0.22 -29.18 -11.31
CA ALA A 59 -1.65 -29.45 -11.16
C ALA A 59 -1.97 -30.81 -11.81
N PRO A 60 -2.08 -31.91 -11.04
CA PRO A 60 -2.23 -33.25 -11.61
C PRO A 60 -3.65 -33.57 -12.10
N SER A 61 -4.65 -32.75 -11.74
CA SER A 61 -6.06 -32.98 -12.12
C SER A 61 -6.87 -31.68 -12.18
N LEU A 62 -8.04 -31.76 -12.82
CA LEU A 62 -9.03 -30.65 -12.82
C LEU A 62 -9.42 -30.25 -11.40
N ARG A 63 -9.61 -31.22 -10.49
CA ARG A 63 -9.95 -30.97 -9.10
C ARG A 63 -8.92 -30.07 -8.41
N VAL A 64 -7.63 -30.35 -8.62
CA VAL A 64 -6.57 -29.51 -8.06
C VAL A 64 -6.60 -28.13 -8.71
N LEU A 65 -6.64 -28.05 -10.04
CA LEU A 65 -6.67 -26.76 -10.75
C LEU A 65 -7.85 -25.86 -10.31
N GLY A 66 -9.08 -26.39 -10.30
CA GLY A 66 -10.28 -25.63 -9.93
C GLY A 66 -10.32 -25.22 -8.45
N SER A 67 -9.59 -25.93 -7.57
CA SER A 67 -9.49 -25.59 -6.15
C SER A 67 -8.45 -24.52 -5.84
N ILE A 68 -7.57 -24.17 -6.79
CA ILE A 68 -6.57 -23.10 -6.59
C ILE A 68 -7.32 -21.76 -6.46
N PRO A 69 -7.05 -20.95 -5.43
CA PRO A 69 -7.66 -19.63 -5.29
C PRO A 69 -7.34 -18.71 -6.47
N ALA A 70 -8.30 -17.88 -6.91
CA ALA A 70 -8.13 -16.92 -8.01
C ALA A 70 -6.85 -16.09 -7.88
N ILE A 71 -6.56 -15.57 -6.68
CA ILE A 71 -5.37 -14.77 -6.40
C ILE A 71 -4.06 -15.54 -6.64
N ALA A 72 -4.03 -16.84 -6.34
CA ALA A 72 -2.87 -17.69 -6.56
C ALA A 72 -2.66 -17.99 -8.04
N ILE A 73 -3.74 -18.17 -8.82
CA ILE A 73 -3.67 -18.27 -10.28
C ILE A 73 -3.11 -17.00 -10.89
N VAL A 74 -3.65 -15.82 -10.54
CA VAL A 74 -3.17 -14.54 -11.09
C VAL A 74 -1.70 -14.29 -10.71
N ALA A 75 -1.33 -14.57 -9.47
CA ALA A 75 0.06 -14.44 -9.03
C ALA A 75 1.00 -15.34 -9.85
N SER A 76 0.61 -16.59 -10.08
CA SER A 76 1.41 -17.56 -10.84
C SER A 76 1.53 -17.19 -12.32
N ILE A 77 0.44 -16.70 -12.93
CA ILE A 77 0.46 -16.17 -14.30
C ILE A 77 1.44 -14.98 -14.39
N ARG A 78 1.39 -14.02 -13.45
CA ARG A 78 2.30 -12.86 -13.46
C ARG A 78 3.77 -13.20 -13.22
N ALA A 79 4.04 -14.21 -12.40
CA ALA A 79 5.40 -14.65 -12.08
C ALA A 79 6.03 -15.51 -13.20
N SER A 80 5.20 -16.16 -14.00
CA SER A 80 5.62 -17.07 -15.06
C SER A 80 6.24 -16.35 -16.27
N ARG A 81 7.13 -17.05 -16.96
CA ARG A 81 7.84 -16.56 -18.17
C ARG A 81 7.83 -17.64 -19.25
N VAL A 82 7.36 -17.30 -20.45
CA VAL A 82 7.25 -18.21 -21.60
C VAL A 82 8.41 -18.00 -22.55
N PRO A 83 8.97 -19.06 -23.17
CA PRO A 83 9.94 -18.90 -24.25
C PRO A 83 9.42 -17.98 -25.35
N SER A 84 10.27 -17.08 -25.84
CA SER A 84 9.90 -16.13 -26.90
C SER A 84 10.13 -16.78 -28.27
N PRO A 85 9.08 -17.11 -29.05
CA PRO A 85 9.23 -17.83 -30.32
C PRO A 85 9.92 -17.00 -31.41
N THR A 86 9.98 -15.68 -31.24
CA THR A 86 10.54 -14.73 -32.20
C THR A 86 11.97 -14.29 -31.84
N ALA A 87 12.50 -14.76 -30.71
CA ALA A 87 13.86 -14.40 -30.31
C ALA A 87 14.89 -15.27 -31.02
N ALA A 88 15.96 -14.64 -31.52
CA ALA A 88 17.11 -15.35 -32.07
C ALA A 88 17.87 -16.18 -31.00
N ASP A 89 17.64 -15.85 -29.72
CA ASP A 89 18.19 -16.58 -28.58
C ASP A 89 17.14 -17.56 -28.04
N PRO A 90 17.38 -18.88 -28.09
CA PRO A 90 16.44 -19.90 -27.61
C PRO A 90 16.21 -19.85 -26.09
N THR A 91 17.02 -19.10 -25.35
CA THR A 91 16.85 -18.87 -23.90
C THR A 91 16.04 -17.63 -23.57
N ALA A 92 15.70 -16.81 -24.57
CA ALA A 92 14.92 -15.60 -24.35
C ALA A 92 13.52 -15.96 -23.88
N VAL A 93 13.13 -15.35 -22.76
CA VAL A 93 11.80 -15.49 -22.17
C VAL A 93 11.04 -14.16 -22.23
N ARG A 94 9.72 -14.25 -22.26
CA ARG A 94 8.80 -13.11 -22.20
C ARG A 94 7.69 -13.35 -21.18
N ASP A 95 7.02 -12.27 -20.78
CA ASP A 95 5.77 -12.37 -20.05
C ASP A 95 4.68 -13.03 -20.93
N PHE A 96 3.65 -13.57 -20.29
CA PHE A 96 2.43 -13.95 -21.01
C PHE A 96 1.86 -12.75 -21.75
N THR A 97 1.42 -12.97 -22.99
CA THR A 97 0.56 -12.01 -23.68
C THR A 97 -0.79 -11.91 -22.98
N ILE A 98 -1.53 -10.84 -23.26
CA ILE A 98 -2.90 -10.67 -22.76
C ILE A 98 -3.77 -11.87 -23.16
N LEU A 99 -3.60 -12.39 -24.38
CA LEU A 99 -4.34 -13.54 -24.88
C LEU A 99 -4.03 -14.80 -24.05
N GLU A 100 -2.75 -15.16 -23.89
CA GLU A 100 -2.37 -16.35 -23.10
C GLU A 100 -2.83 -16.25 -21.64
N ALA A 101 -2.69 -15.08 -21.02
CA ALA A 101 -3.18 -14.86 -19.66
C ALA A 101 -4.70 -15.07 -19.59
N THR A 102 -5.45 -14.55 -20.56
CA THR A 102 -6.91 -14.72 -20.65
C THR A 102 -7.30 -16.18 -20.81
N GLN A 103 -6.62 -16.90 -21.71
CA GLN A 103 -6.86 -18.33 -21.96
C GLN A 103 -6.58 -19.18 -20.72
N LEU A 104 -5.49 -18.89 -19.98
CA LEU A 104 -5.19 -19.58 -18.72
C LEU A 104 -6.25 -19.29 -17.64
N GLY A 105 -6.77 -18.07 -17.58
CA GLY A 105 -7.90 -17.71 -16.72
C GLY A 105 -9.19 -18.46 -17.09
N LEU A 106 -9.48 -18.59 -18.39
CA LEU A 106 -10.63 -19.33 -18.91
C LEU A 106 -10.52 -20.84 -18.62
N MET A 107 -9.33 -21.42 -18.80
CA MET A 107 -9.05 -22.82 -18.46
C MET A 107 -9.32 -23.10 -16.97
N TRP A 108 -8.91 -22.19 -16.09
CA TRP A 108 -9.17 -22.31 -14.65
C TRP A 108 -10.67 -22.18 -14.33
N ARG A 109 -11.39 -21.24 -14.97
CA ARG A 109 -12.86 -21.12 -14.84
C ARG A 109 -13.60 -22.38 -15.29
N ALA A 110 -13.21 -22.93 -16.44
CA ALA A 110 -13.78 -24.18 -16.95
C ALA A 110 -13.58 -25.34 -15.97
N ALA A 111 -12.38 -25.46 -15.38
CA ALA A 111 -12.08 -26.46 -14.36
C ALA A 111 -12.91 -26.29 -13.08
N ARG A 112 -13.25 -25.06 -12.69
CA ARG A 112 -14.15 -24.79 -11.55
C ARG A 112 -15.58 -25.19 -11.85
N LEU A 113 -16.09 -24.73 -12.99
CA LEU A 113 -17.48 -24.95 -13.37
C LEU A 113 -17.77 -26.44 -13.58
N SER A 114 -16.82 -27.21 -14.12
CA SER A 114 -16.98 -28.66 -14.26
C SER A 114 -16.99 -29.42 -12.93
N LEU A 115 -16.56 -28.79 -11.84
CA LEU A 115 -16.65 -29.30 -10.47
C LEU A 115 -17.87 -28.77 -9.71
N GLY A 116 -18.74 -28.00 -10.36
CA GLY A 116 -19.88 -27.34 -9.71
C GLY A 116 -19.49 -26.21 -8.75
N LEU A 117 -18.27 -25.67 -8.87
CA LEU A 117 -17.84 -24.50 -8.08
C LEU A 117 -18.38 -23.21 -8.71
N PRO A 118 -18.58 -22.14 -7.91
CA PRO A 118 -19.01 -20.85 -8.45
C PRO A 118 -18.09 -20.34 -9.55
N ASP A 119 -18.69 -19.81 -10.63
CA ASP A 119 -17.97 -19.08 -11.67
C ASP A 119 -17.37 -17.82 -11.05
N GLN A 120 -16.07 -17.65 -11.24
CA GLN A 120 -15.32 -16.52 -10.73
C GLN A 120 -14.36 -16.10 -11.83
N ASP A 121 -14.35 -14.82 -12.19
CA ASP A 121 -13.28 -14.31 -13.04
C ASP A 121 -12.02 -14.12 -12.18
N PRO A 122 -10.89 -14.81 -12.47
CA PRO A 122 -9.68 -14.65 -11.69
C PRO A 122 -9.12 -13.22 -11.77
N TYR A 123 -9.49 -12.44 -12.80
CA TYR A 123 -9.03 -11.07 -13.00
C TYR A 123 -9.97 -10.00 -12.44
N ASP A 124 -11.13 -10.37 -11.92
CA ASP A 124 -12.02 -9.42 -11.24
C ASP A 124 -11.47 -9.11 -9.84
N PRO A 125 -10.97 -7.88 -9.58
CA PRO A 125 -10.27 -7.53 -8.34
C PRO A 125 -11.17 -7.49 -7.11
N VAL A 126 -12.49 -7.61 -7.28
CA VAL A 126 -13.47 -7.55 -6.21
C VAL A 126 -14.42 -8.70 -6.43
N GLY A 127 -14.40 -9.71 -5.57
CA GLY A 127 -15.45 -10.73 -5.53
C GLY A 127 -16.77 -10.06 -5.15
N ALA A 128 -17.41 -9.37 -6.09
CA ALA A 128 -18.77 -8.90 -5.98
C ALA A 128 -19.63 -10.15 -5.97
N VAL A 129 -19.82 -10.71 -4.78
CA VAL A 129 -20.92 -11.61 -4.47
C VAL A 129 -22.19 -10.79 -4.68
N GLY A 130 -22.61 -10.65 -5.93
CA GLY A 130 -23.88 -10.06 -6.30
C GLY A 130 -24.95 -11.04 -5.84
N GLY A 131 -25.55 -10.77 -4.69
CA GLY A 131 -26.84 -11.36 -4.34
C GLY A 131 -27.83 -11.04 -5.46
N GLY A 132 -28.21 -12.05 -6.23
CA GLY A 132 -29.17 -11.92 -7.32
C GLY A 132 -30.56 -11.58 -6.78
N GLY A 133 -30.93 -10.30 -6.83
CA GLY A 133 -32.32 -9.86 -6.87
C GLY A 133 -32.79 -9.76 -8.32
N PRO A 134 -34.07 -10.02 -8.64
CA PRO A 134 -34.57 -10.05 -10.01
C PRO A 134 -34.50 -8.67 -10.67
N ALA A 135 -34.03 -8.67 -11.91
CA ALA A 135 -33.79 -7.49 -12.73
C ALA A 135 -35.09 -6.75 -13.07
N ALA A 136 -35.20 -5.49 -12.65
CA ALA A 136 -36.14 -4.54 -13.23
C ALA A 136 -35.50 -3.93 -14.50
N ALA A 137 -36.20 -4.04 -15.62
CA ALA A 137 -35.78 -3.55 -16.92
C ALA A 137 -35.58 -2.03 -16.92
N ALA A 138 -34.41 -1.59 -17.39
CA ALA A 138 -34.13 -0.18 -17.71
C ALA A 138 -34.38 0.09 -19.21
N PRO A 139 -34.89 1.29 -19.58
CA PRO A 139 -35.26 1.65 -20.95
C PRO A 139 -34.04 2.04 -21.81
N PRO A 140 -34.19 2.07 -23.15
CA PRO A 140 -33.06 2.25 -24.06
C PRO A 140 -32.57 3.69 -24.14
N ALA A 141 -31.25 3.86 -24.19
CA ALA A 141 -30.59 5.13 -24.52
C ALA A 141 -30.34 5.25 -26.04
N PRO A 142 -30.36 6.48 -26.60
CA PRO A 142 -30.29 6.71 -28.03
C PRO A 142 -28.85 6.67 -28.57
N ALA A 143 -28.76 6.29 -29.84
CA ALA A 143 -27.55 6.22 -30.64
C ALA A 143 -27.03 7.60 -31.10
N GLY A 144 -25.71 7.73 -31.25
CA GLY A 144 -25.15 8.46 -32.39
C GLY A 144 -23.87 9.27 -32.18
N ALA A 145 -22.89 8.95 -33.05
CA ALA A 145 -21.72 9.72 -33.51
C ALA A 145 -20.56 9.93 -32.52
N GLY A 146 -19.29 9.66 -32.82
CA GLY A 146 -18.60 9.37 -34.07
C GLY A 146 -17.28 10.17 -34.12
N GLY A 147 -16.16 9.51 -34.44
CA GLY A 147 -14.97 10.18 -35.00
C GLY A 147 -13.66 10.09 -34.22
N GLY A 148 -12.61 9.63 -34.92
CA GLY A 148 -11.23 10.12 -34.71
C GLY A 148 -10.19 9.09 -34.30
N VAL A 149 -9.75 8.24 -35.23
CA VAL A 149 -8.50 7.46 -35.10
C VAL A 149 -7.32 8.38 -35.43
N GLY A 150 -6.44 8.63 -34.46
CA GLY A 150 -5.17 9.32 -34.63
C GLY A 150 -4.02 8.40 -34.23
N ASP A 151 -3.31 7.89 -35.22
CA ASP A 151 -2.18 6.98 -35.07
C ASP A 151 -0.91 7.77 -34.74
N GLY A 152 -0.21 7.38 -33.66
CA GLY A 152 0.88 8.16 -33.08
C GLY A 152 1.98 7.26 -32.52
N ALA A 153 2.86 6.78 -33.40
CA ALA A 153 4.03 5.98 -33.04
C ALA A 153 5.03 6.75 -32.16
N ARG A 154 5.24 6.30 -30.92
CA ARG A 154 6.37 6.73 -30.06
C ARG A 154 7.45 5.65 -30.02
N LYS A 155 8.65 5.99 -30.52
CA LYS A 155 9.87 5.21 -30.35
C LYS A 155 10.39 5.33 -28.92
N VAL A 156 10.47 4.21 -28.20
CA VAL A 156 11.13 4.11 -26.89
C VAL A 156 12.52 3.50 -27.10
N LYS A 157 13.57 4.26 -26.77
CA LYS A 157 14.97 3.84 -26.83
C LYS A 157 15.35 3.21 -25.48
N MET A 158 15.43 1.88 -25.41
CA MET A 158 15.96 1.17 -24.24
C MET A 158 17.49 1.21 -24.20
N CYS A 159 18.05 1.62 -23.07
CA CYS A 159 19.48 1.47 -22.76
C CYS A 159 19.72 0.11 -22.09
N ARG A 160 20.71 -0.65 -22.60
CA ARG A 160 21.15 -1.94 -22.04
C ARG A 160 22.09 -1.73 -20.84
N PRO A 161 22.03 -2.56 -19.78
CA PRO A 161 23.13 -2.71 -18.83
C PRO A 161 24.19 -3.69 -19.36
N ARG A 162 25.48 -3.34 -19.19
CA ARG A 162 26.63 -4.24 -19.42
C ARG A 162 26.83 -5.11 -18.18
N HIS A 163 26.81 -6.43 -18.34
CA HIS A 163 27.32 -7.38 -17.35
C HIS A 163 28.85 -7.55 -17.50
N GLN A 164 29.57 -7.45 -16.39
CA GLN A 164 30.99 -7.84 -16.27
C GLN A 164 31.09 -9.29 -15.78
N PRO A 165 32.02 -10.10 -16.31
CA PRO A 165 32.22 -11.48 -15.87
C PRO A 165 33.13 -11.57 -14.62
N LEU A 166 32.80 -12.55 -13.78
CA LEU A 166 33.53 -12.97 -12.58
C LEU A 166 34.84 -13.68 -12.94
N THR A 167 35.93 -13.34 -12.25
CA THR A 167 37.23 -14.04 -12.32
C THR A 167 37.42 -14.98 -11.11
N PRO A 168 38.15 -16.10 -11.25
CA PRO A 168 38.30 -17.13 -10.22
C PRO A 168 39.36 -16.80 -9.16
N PRO A 169 39.40 -17.50 -8.00
CA PRO A 169 40.17 -17.06 -6.85
C PRO A 169 41.63 -17.49 -6.91
N LEU A 170 42.54 -16.52 -6.72
CA LEU A 170 43.95 -16.77 -6.47
C LEU A 170 44.18 -17.05 -4.99
N ARG A 171 44.79 -18.21 -4.74
CA ARG A 171 45.18 -18.75 -3.44
C ARG A 171 46.48 -18.08 -2.97
N TRP A 172 46.40 -17.23 -1.94
CA TRP A 172 47.57 -16.63 -1.29
C TRP A 172 47.79 -17.27 0.09
N LYS A 173 48.96 -17.89 0.28
CA LYS A 173 49.51 -18.21 1.59
C LYS A 173 50.34 -17.00 2.06
N HIS A 174 50.14 -16.51 3.27
CA HIS A 174 51.17 -15.73 3.96
C HIS A 174 51.22 -15.98 5.47
N PRO A 175 52.41 -15.81 6.09
CA PRO A 175 52.71 -16.20 7.46
C PRO A 175 52.43 -15.08 8.47
N HIS A 176 52.45 -15.49 9.73
CA HIS A 176 52.26 -14.68 10.93
C HIS A 176 53.20 -13.47 11.02
N MET A 177 52.64 -12.25 10.99
CA MET A 177 53.11 -11.10 11.76
C MET A 177 51.91 -10.24 12.18
N ARG A 178 51.76 -10.01 13.50
CA ARG A 178 50.73 -9.12 14.07
C ARG A 178 51.12 -7.66 13.83
N ALA A 179 50.53 -7.05 12.81
CA ALA A 179 50.51 -5.60 12.64
C ALA A 179 49.33 -4.98 13.43
N PRO A 180 49.45 -3.74 13.94
CA PRO A 180 48.34 -3.04 14.58
C PRO A 180 47.20 -2.84 13.57
N ALA A 181 45.99 -3.26 13.95
CA ALA A 181 44.83 -3.26 13.06
C ALA A 181 44.48 -1.84 12.61
N LEU A 182 44.80 -1.52 11.35
CA LEU A 182 44.27 -0.36 10.65
C LEU A 182 42.75 -0.50 10.58
N THR A 183 42.04 0.17 11.49
CA THR A 183 40.58 0.29 11.38
C THR A 183 40.26 0.98 10.05
N THR A 184 39.66 0.19 9.16
CA THR A 184 39.32 0.66 7.81
C THR A 184 38.38 1.86 7.92
N ALA A 185 38.40 2.75 6.92
CA ALA A 185 37.48 3.89 6.88
C ALA A 185 36.00 3.45 6.99
N ALA A 186 35.67 2.23 6.55
CA ALA A 186 34.35 1.63 6.70
C ALA A 186 33.99 1.37 8.17
N GLN A 187 34.89 0.76 8.95
CA GLN A 187 34.68 0.53 10.39
C GLN A 187 34.38 1.83 11.13
N ARG A 188 35.16 2.88 10.85
CA ARG A 188 34.98 4.21 11.46
C ARG A 188 33.63 4.83 11.11
N ARG A 189 33.13 4.63 9.89
CA ARG A 189 31.79 5.10 9.49
C ARG A 189 30.67 4.34 10.20
N VAL A 190 30.80 3.02 10.36
CA VAL A 190 29.83 2.20 11.09
C VAL A 190 29.77 2.62 12.56
N SER A 191 30.91 2.70 13.23
CA SER A 191 30.96 3.12 14.64
C SER A 191 30.47 4.56 14.85
N ALA A 192 30.76 5.48 13.92
CA ALA A 192 30.23 6.84 13.97
C ALA A 192 28.70 6.87 13.80
N ALA A 193 28.16 6.05 12.89
CA ALA A 193 26.72 5.94 12.68
C ALA A 193 26.01 5.30 13.88
N GLU A 194 26.59 4.27 14.51
CA GLU A 194 26.08 3.67 15.74
C GLU A 194 26.08 4.68 16.90
N SER A 195 27.20 5.39 17.09
CA SER A 195 27.29 6.44 18.11
C SER A 195 26.28 7.56 17.87
N GLY A 196 26.07 7.95 16.61
CA GLY A 196 25.07 8.94 16.24
C GLY A 196 23.64 8.45 16.46
N LEU A 197 23.34 7.18 16.16
CA LEU A 197 22.04 6.56 16.46
C LEU A 197 21.75 6.59 17.96
N LEU A 198 22.71 6.17 18.80
CA LEU A 198 22.55 6.19 20.26
C LEU A 198 22.35 7.61 20.80
N THR A 199 23.14 8.57 20.30
CA THR A 199 23.01 9.99 20.65
C THR A 199 21.64 10.53 20.26
N GLY A 200 21.19 10.23 19.04
CA GLY A 200 19.87 10.60 18.55
C GLY A 200 18.75 10.01 19.40
N LEU A 201 18.83 8.71 19.72
CA LEU A 201 17.85 8.02 20.56
C LEU A 201 17.75 8.64 21.95
N ALA A 202 18.88 8.96 22.59
CA ALA A 202 18.88 9.66 23.87
C ALA A 202 18.23 11.06 23.77
N SER A 203 18.47 11.78 22.66
CA SER A 203 17.85 13.10 22.45
C SER A 203 16.32 13.06 22.33
N LEU A 204 15.73 11.90 22.01
CA LEU A 204 14.28 11.73 21.94
C LEU A 204 13.60 11.67 23.31
N ASP A 205 14.34 11.50 24.41
CA ASP A 205 13.75 11.43 25.75
C ASP A 205 12.98 12.71 26.09
N GLY A 206 13.54 13.87 25.76
CA GLY A 206 12.92 15.18 25.98
C GLY A 206 11.85 15.58 24.96
N VAL A 207 11.57 14.73 23.96
CA VAL A 207 10.57 15.03 22.92
C VAL A 207 9.20 14.54 23.34
N ASP A 208 8.24 15.43 23.50
CA ASP A 208 6.82 15.06 23.59
C ASP A 208 6.30 14.68 22.19
N LEU A 209 5.98 13.40 22.00
CA LEU A 209 5.58 12.90 20.69
C LEU A 209 4.25 13.50 20.24
N GLN A 210 3.30 13.71 21.16
CA GLN A 210 1.99 14.23 20.85
C GLN A 210 2.10 15.68 20.38
N ASP A 211 2.88 16.52 21.08
CA ASP A 211 3.10 17.92 20.71
C ASP A 211 3.73 18.05 19.32
N ILE A 212 4.76 17.25 19.02
CA ILE A 212 5.38 17.26 17.69
C ILE A 212 4.37 16.82 16.61
N LEU A 213 3.58 15.77 16.85
CA LEU A 213 2.58 15.33 15.87
C LEU A 213 1.44 16.33 15.67
N GLN A 214 1.10 17.15 16.68
CA GLN A 214 0.15 18.26 16.53
C GLN A 214 0.67 19.35 15.57
N GLN A 215 1.97 19.61 15.57
CA GLN A 215 2.57 20.59 14.64
C GLN A 215 2.47 20.10 13.20
N ARG A 216 1.96 20.94 12.31
CA ARG A 216 1.88 20.63 10.87
C ARG A 216 3.27 20.46 10.28
N VAL A 217 3.43 19.50 9.38
CA VAL A 217 4.62 19.33 8.55
C VAL A 217 4.19 18.93 7.16
N LEU A 218 4.89 19.43 6.14
CA LEU A 218 4.74 18.95 4.77
C LEU A 218 5.92 18.06 4.48
N THR A 219 5.67 16.84 4.01
CA THR A 219 6.70 15.90 3.58
C THR A 219 6.60 15.66 2.08
N LEU A 220 7.67 15.18 1.48
CA LEU A 220 7.63 14.58 0.15
C LEU A 220 6.68 13.38 0.16
N GLN A 221 6.03 13.11 -0.97
CA GLN A 221 5.10 11.97 -1.10
C GLN A 221 5.84 10.65 -1.32
N GLY A 222 6.93 10.70 -2.08
CA GLY A 222 7.83 9.57 -2.31
C GLY A 222 9.20 9.82 -1.68
N VAL A 223 9.95 8.73 -1.47
CA VAL A 223 11.28 8.79 -0.88
C VAL A 223 12.32 9.04 -1.97
N PRO A 224 13.06 10.16 -1.96
CA PRO A 224 14.18 10.36 -2.88
C PRO A 224 15.20 9.22 -2.75
N ALA A 225 15.78 8.76 -3.87
CA ALA A 225 16.76 7.68 -3.85
C ALA A 225 17.90 7.91 -2.85
N ARG A 226 18.36 9.17 -2.73
CA ARG A 226 19.40 9.60 -1.78
C ARG A 226 19.03 9.40 -0.32
N LEU A 227 17.75 9.55 0.03
CA LEU A 227 17.27 9.38 1.41
C LEU A 227 16.73 7.97 1.69
N ARG A 228 16.58 7.11 0.67
CA ARG A 228 15.97 5.79 0.84
C ARG A 228 16.70 4.94 1.87
N GLY A 229 18.02 4.89 1.81
CA GLY A 229 18.85 4.16 2.78
C GLY A 229 18.69 4.70 4.19
N ALA A 230 18.91 6.00 4.38
CA ALA A 230 18.81 6.65 5.69
C ALA A 230 17.43 6.48 6.34
N LEU A 231 16.34 6.68 5.57
CA LEU A 231 14.99 6.50 6.08
C LEU A 231 14.70 5.04 6.42
N ARG A 232 15.11 4.09 5.58
CA ARG A 232 14.92 2.66 5.85
C ARG A 232 15.66 2.24 7.11
N THR A 233 16.92 2.65 7.27
CA THR A 233 17.71 2.41 8.50
C THR A 233 17.04 3.01 9.74
N ALA A 234 16.51 4.24 9.64
CA ALA A 234 15.80 4.88 10.75
C ALA A 234 14.52 4.12 11.15
N LEU A 235 13.71 3.74 10.16
CA LEU A 235 12.47 2.98 10.40
C LEU A 235 12.78 1.58 10.95
N HIS A 236 13.77 0.87 10.39
CA HIS A 236 14.24 -0.42 10.89
C HIS A 236 14.66 -0.32 12.36
N ALA A 237 15.57 0.60 12.70
CA ALA A 237 16.05 0.78 14.07
C ALA A 237 14.91 1.10 15.05
N GLY A 238 13.97 1.95 14.64
CA GLY A 238 12.78 2.25 15.44
C GLY A 238 11.91 1.02 15.68
N LEU A 239 11.64 0.24 14.63
CA LEU A 239 10.82 -0.97 14.70
C LEU A 239 11.50 -2.12 15.47
N GLN A 240 12.83 -2.24 15.36
CA GLN A 240 13.62 -3.21 16.12
C GLN A 240 13.49 -2.94 17.63
N LEU A 241 13.67 -1.68 18.06
CA LEU A 241 13.48 -1.29 19.47
C LEU A 241 12.04 -1.53 19.97
N ILE A 242 11.03 -1.35 19.11
CA ILE A 242 9.63 -1.67 19.41
C ILE A 242 9.42 -3.17 19.62
N ALA A 243 10.13 -4.00 18.85
CA ALA A 243 10.01 -5.45 18.86
C ALA A 243 10.77 -6.09 20.03
N ASP A 244 11.99 -5.63 20.32
CA ASP A 244 12.86 -6.23 21.34
C ASP A 244 12.40 -5.94 22.77
N ARG A 245 11.84 -4.74 22.99
CA ARG A 245 11.26 -4.33 24.28
C ARG A 245 12.21 -4.51 25.48
N GLU A 246 13.52 -4.32 25.30
CA GLU A 246 14.49 -4.49 26.39
C GLU A 246 14.17 -3.61 27.60
N SER A 247 13.61 -2.42 27.36
CA SER A 247 13.10 -1.53 28.42
C SER A 247 11.96 -0.63 27.92
N PRO A 248 11.07 -0.15 28.81
CA PRO A 248 10.03 0.81 28.44
C PRO A 248 10.55 2.10 27.81
N ALA A 249 11.73 2.56 28.24
CA ALA A 249 12.37 3.76 27.70
C ALA A 249 12.86 3.55 26.26
N GLN A 250 13.54 2.43 25.98
CA GLN A 250 13.96 2.09 24.62
C GLN A 250 12.76 1.85 23.70
N GLU A 251 11.72 1.17 24.19
CA GLU A 251 10.49 0.95 23.43
C GLU A 251 9.84 2.29 23.03
N LEU A 252 9.75 3.24 23.97
CA LEU A 252 9.25 4.59 23.71
C LEU A 252 10.12 5.33 22.68
N ARG A 253 11.45 5.25 22.78
CA ARG A 253 12.38 5.83 21.80
C ARG A 253 12.19 5.20 20.41
N GLY A 254 11.96 3.89 20.33
CA GLY A 254 11.66 3.17 19.09
C GLY A 254 10.41 3.72 18.39
N TRP A 255 9.31 3.88 19.13
CA TRP A 255 8.09 4.51 18.63
C TRP A 255 8.30 5.95 18.19
N LYS A 256 9.02 6.76 18.97
CA LYS A 256 9.33 8.15 18.60
C LYS A 256 10.14 8.18 17.30
N LEU A 257 11.19 7.37 17.17
CA LEU A 257 12.01 7.31 15.95
C LEU A 257 11.17 6.89 14.74
N PHE A 258 10.38 5.81 14.86
CA PHE A 258 9.51 5.33 13.80
C PHE A 258 8.53 6.42 13.31
N CYS A 259 7.87 7.13 14.24
CA CYS A 259 6.91 8.18 13.90
C CYS A 259 7.56 9.48 13.40
N LEU A 260 8.80 9.79 13.81
CA LEU A 260 9.41 11.09 13.53
C LEU A 260 10.44 11.06 12.38
N ALA A 261 10.97 9.89 12.00
CA ALA A 261 11.94 9.77 10.92
C ALA A 261 11.48 10.40 9.59
N PRO A 262 10.21 10.21 9.14
CA PRO A 262 9.72 10.90 7.94
C PRO A 262 9.75 12.43 8.07
N ARG A 263 9.48 12.98 9.27
CA ARG A 263 9.54 14.44 9.50
C ARG A 263 10.96 14.96 9.41
N MET A 264 11.90 14.25 10.02
CA MET A 264 13.30 14.67 10.06
C MET A 264 13.95 14.65 8.67
N LEU A 265 13.65 13.63 7.86
CA LEU A 265 14.34 13.43 6.58
C LEU A 265 13.59 14.04 5.39
N LEU A 266 12.25 13.95 5.38
CA LEU A 266 11.44 14.23 4.18
C LEU A 266 10.67 15.55 4.21
N GLN A 267 10.86 16.39 5.24
CA GLN A 267 10.15 17.67 5.31
C GLN A 267 10.47 18.56 4.08
N ARG A 268 9.51 19.36 3.64
CA ARG A 268 9.69 20.35 2.57
C ARG A 268 8.97 21.63 2.89
N SER A 269 9.40 22.73 2.28
CA SER A 269 8.68 23.99 2.37
C SER A 269 7.40 23.96 1.54
N SER A 270 6.45 24.82 1.90
CA SER A 270 5.19 24.92 1.18
C SER A 270 5.38 25.43 -0.24
N GLY A 271 4.98 24.62 -1.23
CA GLY A 271 5.11 24.93 -2.66
C GLY A 271 6.30 24.28 -3.34
N GLU A 272 7.27 23.75 -2.59
CA GLU A 272 8.39 23.02 -3.15
C GLU A 272 7.96 21.60 -3.48
N SER A 273 8.10 21.18 -4.74
CA SER A 273 7.91 19.79 -5.16
C SER A 273 9.19 18.95 -5.01
N LEU A 274 10.35 19.61 -4.91
CA LEU A 274 11.67 19.00 -4.88
C LEU A 274 12.54 19.67 -3.80
N ILE A 275 13.42 18.88 -3.20
CA ILE A 275 14.42 19.36 -2.24
C ILE A 275 15.79 19.32 -2.94
N PRO A 276 16.60 20.38 -2.87
CA PRO A 276 17.93 20.39 -3.47
C PRO A 276 18.80 19.23 -2.95
N PRO A 277 19.61 18.57 -3.79
CA PRO A 277 20.44 17.44 -3.36
C PRO A 277 21.36 17.75 -2.17
N ALA A 278 21.96 18.94 -2.13
CA ALA A 278 22.83 19.37 -1.03
C ALA A 278 22.10 19.42 0.33
N GLU A 279 20.81 19.80 0.33
CA GLU A 279 19.99 19.80 1.54
C GLU A 279 19.60 18.38 1.95
N LEU A 280 19.35 17.47 1.00
CA LEU A 280 19.14 16.05 1.30
C LEU A 280 20.39 15.44 1.95
N ASP A 281 21.57 15.71 1.40
CA ASP A 281 22.85 15.22 1.92
C ASP A 281 23.12 15.79 3.33
N ARG A 282 22.89 17.10 3.54
CA ARG A 282 22.99 17.75 4.86
C ARG A 282 22.11 17.06 5.91
N ARG A 283 20.87 16.71 5.56
CA ARG A 283 19.96 16.03 6.49
C ARG A 283 20.39 14.62 6.84
N CYS A 284 20.91 13.87 5.87
CA CYS A 284 21.53 12.57 6.13
C CYS A 284 22.69 12.71 7.12
N ASP A 285 23.56 13.71 6.95
CA ASP A 285 24.69 13.95 7.84
C ASP A 285 24.25 14.33 9.25
N LEU A 286 23.28 15.24 9.39
CA LEU A 286 22.70 15.60 10.69
C LEU A 286 22.05 14.40 11.37
N PHE A 287 21.30 13.59 10.61
CA PHE A 287 20.63 12.40 11.12
C PHE A 287 21.65 11.35 11.59
N ALA A 288 22.68 11.08 10.79
CA ALA A 288 23.74 10.12 11.10
C ALA A 288 24.59 10.53 12.30
N ARG A 289 24.69 11.83 12.60
CA ARG A 289 25.36 12.36 13.81
C ARG A 289 24.46 12.40 15.06
N GLY A 290 23.19 12.01 14.95
CA GLY A 290 22.26 12.07 16.07
C GLY A 290 21.72 13.47 16.38
N VAL A 291 21.88 14.44 15.48
CA VAL A 291 21.41 15.83 15.67
C VAL A 291 19.92 15.95 15.31
N TRP A 292 19.11 15.07 15.88
CA TRP A 292 17.68 14.93 15.58
C TRP A 292 16.82 16.11 16.05
N PRO A 293 17.10 16.76 17.20
CA PRO A 293 16.34 17.94 17.61
C PRO A 293 16.41 19.10 16.61
N GLU A 294 17.57 19.32 15.96
CA GLU A 294 17.72 20.33 14.91
C GLU A 294 16.84 19.99 13.70
N LEU A 295 16.83 18.72 13.26
CA LEU A 295 15.98 18.27 12.15
C LEU A 295 14.48 18.44 12.47
N LEU A 296 14.07 18.19 13.71
CA LEU A 296 12.70 18.41 14.15
C LEU A 296 12.34 19.90 14.16
N GLN A 297 13.23 20.77 14.65
CA GLN A 297 13.03 22.22 14.61
C GLN A 297 12.89 22.74 13.17
N LEU A 298 13.74 22.27 12.25
CA LEU A 298 13.64 22.58 10.81
C LEU A 298 12.30 22.14 10.22
N ALA A 299 11.82 20.95 10.60
CA ALA A 299 10.52 20.45 10.15
C ALA A 299 9.35 21.31 10.67
N SER A 300 9.43 21.80 11.92
CA SER A 300 8.41 22.67 12.52
C SER A 300 8.36 24.05 11.83
N GLY A 301 9.49 24.61 11.44
CA GLY A 301 9.55 25.91 10.75
C GLY A 301 8.99 25.88 9.32
N SER A 302 8.98 24.72 8.66
CA SER A 302 8.63 24.59 7.24
C SER A 302 7.13 24.66 6.95
N ALA A 303 6.29 24.59 7.99
CA ALA A 303 4.84 24.59 7.88
C ALA A 303 4.18 25.96 8.11
N ALA A 304 4.88 27.05 7.76
CA ALA A 304 4.34 28.40 7.87
C ALA A 304 2.89 28.47 7.31
N PRO A 305 1.94 29.04 8.05
CA PRO A 305 0.55 29.09 7.63
C PRO A 305 0.45 29.89 6.33
N ARG A 306 0.12 29.20 5.23
CA ARG A 306 -0.31 29.91 4.03
C ARG A 306 -1.64 30.59 4.36
N SER A 307 -1.61 31.91 4.47
CA SER A 307 -2.82 32.72 4.47
C SER A 307 -3.51 32.50 3.12
N ARG A 308 -4.51 31.62 3.09
CA ARG A 308 -5.39 31.43 1.94
C ARG A 308 -6.44 32.54 1.97
N THR A 309 -6.01 33.77 1.74
CA THR A 309 -6.89 34.94 1.60
C THR A 309 -7.43 35.10 0.16
N GLY A 310 -7.04 34.22 -0.77
CA GLY A 310 -7.56 34.21 -2.14
C GLY A 310 -8.96 33.59 -2.26
N MET A 311 -9.85 34.28 -2.96
CA MET A 311 -11.22 33.84 -3.28
C MET A 311 -11.27 32.48 -4.03
N PRO A 312 -12.43 31.78 -4.02
CA PRO A 312 -12.60 30.42 -4.54
C PRO A 312 -12.48 30.23 -6.06
N THR A 313 -12.13 31.27 -6.82
CA THR A 313 -12.18 31.26 -8.30
C THR A 313 -11.17 30.31 -8.96
N ASP A 314 -10.21 29.77 -8.20
CA ASP A 314 -9.16 28.85 -8.70
C ASP A 314 -9.43 27.36 -8.41
N ASP A 315 -10.64 27.01 -7.95
CA ASP A 315 -10.98 25.65 -7.52
C ASP A 315 -10.95 24.63 -8.67
N LEU A 316 -11.35 25.02 -9.90
CA LEU A 316 -11.30 24.13 -11.06
C LEU A 316 -9.86 23.84 -11.51
N ALA A 317 -9.00 24.87 -11.60
CA ALA A 317 -7.60 24.70 -11.98
C ALA A 317 -6.82 23.87 -10.95
N ALA A 318 -7.09 24.09 -9.65
CA ALA A 318 -6.52 23.28 -8.58
C ALA A 318 -6.99 21.81 -8.64
N ARG A 319 -8.28 21.56 -8.90
CA ARG A 319 -8.82 20.21 -9.11
C ARG A 319 -8.21 19.54 -10.33
N ALA A 320 -8.10 20.24 -11.45
CA ALA A 320 -7.47 19.74 -12.66
C ALA A 320 -5.99 19.39 -12.42
N SER A 321 -5.21 20.30 -11.83
CA SER A 321 -3.80 20.06 -11.47
C SER A 321 -3.64 18.84 -10.57
N ARG A 322 -4.50 18.69 -9.56
CA ARG A 322 -4.53 17.51 -8.68
C ARG A 322 -4.87 16.23 -9.43
N ALA A 323 -5.89 16.26 -10.29
CA ALA A 323 -6.27 15.11 -11.10
C ALA A 323 -5.13 14.70 -12.05
N THR A 324 -4.48 15.66 -12.70
CA THR A 324 -3.29 15.44 -13.53
C THR A 324 -2.17 14.77 -12.71
N ALA A 325 -1.87 15.26 -11.51
CA ALA A 325 -0.86 14.64 -10.65
C ALA A 325 -1.23 13.19 -10.27
N LEU A 326 -2.51 12.90 -10.02
CA LEU A 326 -3.00 11.55 -9.73
C LEU A 326 -2.89 10.61 -10.95
N VAL A 327 -3.19 11.11 -12.15
CA VAL A 327 -2.98 10.36 -13.41
C VAL A 327 -1.51 9.99 -13.59
N HIS A 328 -0.58 10.92 -13.34
CA HIS A 328 0.86 10.67 -13.48
C HIS A 328 1.38 9.56 -12.54
N ILE A 329 0.70 9.31 -11.42
CA ILE A 329 1.05 8.23 -10.48
C ILE A 329 0.19 6.97 -10.64
N GLY A 330 -0.66 6.91 -11.67
CA GLY A 330 -1.49 5.75 -12.02
C GLY A 330 -2.83 5.64 -11.28
N GLU A 331 -3.27 6.68 -10.58
CA GLU A 331 -4.45 6.68 -9.70
C GLU A 331 -5.71 7.21 -10.42
N LEU A 332 -6.15 6.55 -11.50
CA LEU A 332 -7.19 7.04 -12.41
C LEU A 332 -8.55 7.27 -11.75
N SER A 333 -9.07 6.30 -11.00
CA SER A 333 -10.37 6.44 -10.29
C SER A 333 -10.32 7.59 -9.28
N ALA A 334 -9.15 7.81 -8.70
CA ALA A 334 -8.90 8.86 -7.75
C ALA A 334 -8.77 10.24 -8.42
N ALA A 335 -8.18 10.29 -9.61
CA ALA A 335 -8.15 11.48 -10.46
C ALA A 335 -9.56 11.90 -10.87
N GLY A 336 -10.40 10.94 -11.31
CA GLY A 336 -11.81 11.18 -11.61
C GLY A 336 -12.57 11.75 -10.40
N ARG A 337 -12.41 11.13 -9.22
CA ARG A 337 -12.98 11.65 -7.97
C ARG A 337 -12.47 13.05 -7.61
N ALA A 338 -11.21 13.39 -7.90
CA ALA A 338 -10.67 14.71 -7.61
C ALA A 338 -11.31 15.82 -8.46
N LEU A 339 -11.77 15.52 -9.68
CA LEU A 339 -12.47 16.48 -10.55
C LEU A 339 -13.87 16.80 -10.03
N VAL A 340 -14.56 15.83 -9.45
CA VAL A 340 -15.93 15.97 -8.92
C VAL A 340 -15.98 16.18 -7.41
N ALA A 341 -14.82 16.23 -6.73
CA ALA A 341 -14.75 16.37 -5.29
C ALA A 341 -15.37 17.70 -4.85
N GLU A 342 -16.15 17.64 -3.76
CA GLU A 342 -16.65 18.83 -3.10
C GLU A 342 -15.49 19.76 -2.69
N PRO A 343 -15.67 21.08 -2.79
CA PRO A 343 -14.63 22.03 -2.47
C PRO A 343 -14.28 21.98 -0.98
N LEU A 344 -13.03 22.33 -0.68
CA LEU A 344 -12.61 22.56 0.70
C LEU A 344 -13.42 23.72 1.28
N ALA A 345 -13.83 23.61 2.54
CA ALA A 345 -14.40 24.75 3.24
C ALA A 345 -13.34 25.84 3.43
N PRO A 346 -13.73 27.12 3.42
CA PRO A 346 -12.80 28.22 3.65
C PRO A 346 -12.07 28.06 4.99
N GLY A 347 -10.79 28.38 5.04
CA GLY A 347 -10.01 28.34 6.28
C GLY A 347 -10.28 29.54 7.19
N THR A 348 -11.54 29.83 7.50
CA THR A 348 -11.97 30.98 8.30
C THR A 348 -12.30 30.59 9.75
N ASP A 349 -12.27 31.55 10.67
CA ASP A 349 -12.68 31.33 12.06
C ASP A 349 -14.14 30.85 12.18
N ALA A 350 -15.01 31.29 11.26
CA ALA A 350 -16.39 30.79 11.17
C ALA A 350 -16.45 29.29 10.88
N THR A 351 -15.61 28.80 9.94
CA THR A 351 -15.50 27.36 9.65
C THR A 351 -14.95 26.62 10.86
N LEU A 352 -13.95 27.16 11.56
CA LEU A 352 -13.42 26.55 12.78
C LEU A 352 -14.48 26.51 13.90
N ALA A 353 -15.25 27.57 14.09
CA ALA A 353 -16.34 27.65 15.06
C ALA A 353 -17.43 26.59 14.76
N GLU A 354 -17.86 26.46 13.50
CA GLU A 354 -18.82 25.43 13.10
C GLU A 354 -18.28 24.01 13.37
N LEU A 355 -16.98 23.78 13.14
CA LEU A 355 -16.31 22.51 13.41
C LEU A 355 -16.08 22.25 14.91
N ARG A 356 -16.22 23.26 15.77
CA ARG A 356 -16.09 23.15 17.22
C ARG A 356 -17.42 23.26 17.96
N ASP A 357 -18.52 23.46 17.22
CA ASP A 357 -19.86 23.62 17.77
C ASP A 357 -20.23 22.42 18.68
N PRO A 358 -20.31 22.63 20.02
CA PRO A 358 -20.60 21.55 20.96
C PRO A 358 -21.97 20.92 20.75
N SER A 359 -22.93 21.65 20.19
CA SER A 359 -24.26 21.09 19.90
C SER A 359 -24.21 20.04 18.78
N ARG A 360 -23.30 20.21 17.83
CA ARG A 360 -23.08 19.29 16.70
C ARG A 360 -22.03 18.23 17.00
N ARG A 361 -21.12 18.51 17.95
CA ARG A 361 -20.00 17.67 18.35
C ARG A 361 -19.90 17.70 19.86
N PRO A 362 -20.79 16.99 20.56
CA PRO A 362 -20.82 17.04 21.99
C PRO A 362 -19.49 16.50 22.55
N PRO A 363 -18.93 17.18 23.57
CA PRO A 363 -17.68 16.75 24.19
C PRO A 363 -17.83 15.40 24.91
N THR A 364 -19.06 15.03 25.24
CA THR A 364 -19.43 13.74 25.82
C THR A 364 -20.15 12.89 24.76
N PRO A 365 -19.95 11.56 24.77
CA PRO A 365 -20.77 10.65 23.96
C PRO A 365 -22.28 10.92 24.18
N TYR A 366 -23.08 10.81 23.11
CA TYR A 366 -24.54 11.01 23.17
C TYR A 366 -25.26 10.03 24.11
N ALA A 367 -24.68 8.84 24.27
CA ALA A 367 -25.11 7.84 25.23
C ALA A 367 -23.87 7.26 25.91
N PRO A 368 -23.97 6.83 27.18
CA PRO A 368 -22.88 6.07 27.80
C PRO A 368 -22.61 4.82 26.96
N LEU A 369 -21.33 4.48 26.83
CA LEU A 369 -20.95 3.23 26.18
C LEU A 369 -21.56 2.06 26.98
N PRO A 370 -22.22 1.09 26.34
CA PRO A 370 -22.68 -0.12 27.02
C PRO A 370 -21.55 -0.76 27.83
N GLN A 371 -21.84 -1.20 29.06
CA GLN A 371 -20.81 -1.60 30.01
C GLN A 371 -20.09 -2.89 29.56
N ASP A 372 -20.81 -3.81 28.93
CA ASP A 372 -20.28 -5.00 28.26
C ASP A 372 -19.23 -4.64 27.21
N ILE A 373 -19.46 -3.59 26.43
CA ILE A 373 -18.51 -3.06 25.45
C ILE A 373 -17.33 -2.38 26.14
N ALA A 374 -17.58 -1.57 27.18
CA ALA A 374 -16.53 -0.85 27.91
C ALA A 374 -15.58 -1.77 28.67
N THR A 375 -16.07 -2.92 29.14
CA THR A 375 -15.26 -3.94 29.83
C THR A 375 -14.83 -5.08 28.91
N TYR A 376 -15.17 -5.03 27.62
CA TYR A 376 -14.84 -6.09 26.68
C TYR A 376 -13.32 -6.28 26.61
N GLN A 377 -12.88 -7.50 26.88
CA GLN A 377 -11.52 -7.96 26.64
C GLN A 377 -11.62 -9.13 25.67
N ALA A 378 -10.98 -9.01 24.52
CA ALA A 378 -10.92 -10.11 23.57
C ALA A 378 -10.21 -11.31 24.23
N ALA A 379 -10.85 -12.47 24.21
CA ALA A 379 -10.30 -13.70 24.78
C ALA A 379 -8.99 -14.09 24.06
N ASP A 380 -8.98 -13.91 22.74
CA ASP A 380 -7.82 -14.15 21.90
C ASP A 380 -7.29 -12.85 21.30
N PRO A 381 -5.96 -12.73 21.09
CA PRO A 381 -5.41 -11.61 20.36
C PRO A 381 -5.99 -11.58 18.95
N CYS A 382 -6.43 -10.39 18.51
CA CYS A 382 -6.92 -10.18 17.16
C CYS A 382 -6.00 -10.85 16.11
N PRO A 383 -6.53 -11.73 15.24
CA PRO A 383 -5.78 -12.31 14.15
C PRO A 383 -5.52 -11.22 13.10
N PHE A 384 -4.29 -10.73 13.06
CA PHE A 384 -3.85 -9.77 12.06
C PHE A 384 -2.80 -10.44 11.16
N PRO A 385 -3.21 -11.20 10.12
CA PRO A 385 -2.29 -12.04 9.37
C PRO A 385 -1.32 -11.20 8.52
N LEU A 386 -0.04 -11.55 8.56
CA LEU A 386 1.02 -10.88 7.81
C LEU A 386 0.72 -10.76 6.31
N PRO A 387 0.25 -11.80 5.60
CA PRO A 387 -0.08 -11.69 4.17
C PRO A 387 -1.15 -10.64 3.86
N ALA A 388 -2.19 -10.53 4.69
CA ALA A 388 -3.24 -9.53 4.51
C ALA A 388 -2.71 -8.11 4.75
N PHE A 389 -1.90 -7.92 5.80
CA PHE A 389 -1.24 -6.65 6.07
C PHE A 389 -0.33 -6.21 4.91
N VAL A 390 0.49 -7.12 4.39
CA VAL A 390 1.37 -6.83 3.24
C VAL A 390 0.56 -6.54 1.98
N ALA A 391 -0.51 -7.30 1.72
CA ALA A 391 -1.41 -7.06 0.60
C ALA A 391 -2.07 -5.68 0.70
N CYS A 392 -2.57 -5.31 1.88
CA CYS A 392 -3.12 -4.00 2.20
C CYS A 392 -2.08 -2.88 1.94
N LEU A 393 -0.86 -2.97 2.47
CA LEU A 393 0.17 -1.95 2.22
C LEU A 393 0.57 -1.87 0.73
N ARG A 394 0.61 -2.99 0.01
CA ARG A 394 0.90 -3.02 -1.44
C ARG A 394 -0.21 -2.43 -2.29
N SER A 395 -1.47 -2.59 -1.89
CA SER A 395 -2.64 -2.04 -2.59
C SER A 395 -3.03 -0.64 -2.13
N ALA A 396 -2.54 -0.20 -0.96
CA ALA A 396 -2.84 1.10 -0.38
C ALA A 396 -2.60 2.23 -1.39
N ARG A 397 -3.53 3.19 -1.46
CA ARG A 397 -3.49 4.21 -2.50
C ARG A 397 -2.17 4.99 -2.52
N ARG A 398 -1.61 5.23 -3.72
CA ARG A 398 -0.46 6.13 -3.92
C ARG A 398 -0.87 7.60 -3.83
N GLY A 399 0.03 8.44 -3.34
CA GLY A 399 -0.22 9.88 -3.17
C GLY A 399 -1.33 10.19 -2.16
N ALA A 400 -1.63 9.25 -1.27
CA ALA A 400 -2.54 9.48 -0.16
C ALA A 400 -1.94 10.55 0.77
N ALA A 401 -2.79 11.42 1.31
CA ALA A 401 -2.33 12.47 2.22
C ALA A 401 -1.53 11.87 3.38
N ALA A 402 -0.43 12.53 3.73
CA ALA A 402 0.40 12.15 4.87
C ALA A 402 -0.37 12.34 6.18
N GLY A 403 -0.12 11.46 7.14
CA GLY A 403 -0.66 11.59 8.50
C GLY A 403 0.09 12.66 9.32
N PRO A 404 -0.21 12.78 10.63
CA PRO A 404 0.51 13.67 11.54
C PRO A 404 2.03 13.42 11.61
N SER A 405 2.49 12.16 11.48
CA SER A 405 3.92 11.81 11.36
C SER A 405 4.58 12.32 10.08
N GLY A 406 3.83 12.83 9.11
CA GLY A 406 4.34 13.09 7.77
C GLY A 406 4.65 11.81 6.97
N ALA A 407 4.34 10.62 7.50
CA ALA A 407 4.48 9.37 6.77
C ALA A 407 3.37 9.19 5.72
N THR A 408 3.74 8.60 4.58
CA THR A 408 2.85 8.15 3.51
C THR A 408 2.98 6.64 3.32
N ASN A 409 2.10 6.04 2.50
CA ASN A 409 2.18 4.61 2.17
C ASN A 409 3.51 4.28 1.48
N GLU A 410 4.02 5.18 0.65
CA GLU A 410 5.28 5.06 -0.06
C GLU A 410 6.48 5.00 0.88
N HIS A 411 6.43 5.71 2.01
CA HIS A 411 7.50 5.67 3.00
C HIS A 411 7.57 4.32 3.69
N LEU A 412 6.42 3.71 4.01
CA LEU A 412 6.38 2.38 4.62
C LEU A 412 6.69 1.26 3.61
N ARG A 413 6.34 1.44 2.33
CA ARG A 413 6.62 0.46 1.27
C ARG A 413 8.10 0.16 1.06
N ILE A 414 9.01 1.05 1.48
CA ILE A 414 10.45 0.77 1.37
C ILE A 414 10.88 -0.38 2.29
N LEU A 415 10.10 -0.67 3.33
CA LEU A 415 10.31 -1.80 4.23
C LEU A 415 9.90 -3.13 3.61
N LEU A 416 9.09 -3.11 2.53
CA LEU A 416 8.71 -4.32 1.79
C LEU A 416 9.83 -4.88 0.90
N ASP A 417 10.94 -4.16 0.78
CA ASP A 417 12.14 -4.64 0.07
C ASP A 417 12.86 -5.75 0.85
N ASP A 418 12.52 -5.96 2.12
CA ASP A 418 13.17 -6.90 3.03
C ASP A 418 12.16 -7.56 3.96
N GLU A 419 12.29 -8.88 4.10
CA GLU A 419 11.35 -9.69 4.87
C GLU A 419 11.44 -9.39 6.38
N GLY A 420 12.64 -9.12 6.89
CA GLY A 420 12.85 -8.76 8.29
C GLY A 420 12.18 -7.42 8.64
N ASP A 421 12.40 -6.41 7.82
CA ASP A 421 11.76 -5.09 7.96
C ASP A 421 10.23 -5.19 7.87
N THR A 422 9.73 -6.03 6.96
CA THR A 422 8.31 -6.30 6.80
C THR A 422 7.70 -6.95 8.06
N GLN A 423 8.39 -7.93 8.65
CA GLN A 423 7.95 -8.58 9.88
C GLN A 423 7.98 -7.61 11.08
N LEU A 424 9.01 -6.77 11.18
CA LEU A 424 9.11 -5.75 12.23
C LEU A 424 7.96 -4.73 12.13
N LEU A 425 7.65 -4.26 10.92
CA LEU A 425 6.52 -3.36 10.68
C LEU A 425 5.18 -4.03 11.05
N HIS A 426 5.00 -5.30 10.67
CA HIS A 426 3.80 -6.08 11.01
C HIS A 426 3.65 -6.28 12.51
N ARG A 427 4.73 -6.58 13.24
CA ARG A 427 4.71 -6.67 14.72
C ARG A 427 4.24 -5.36 15.35
N ALA A 428 4.77 -4.21 14.89
CA ALA A 428 4.31 -2.90 15.36
C ALA A 428 2.83 -2.65 15.04
N ALA A 429 2.36 -3.07 13.85
CA ALA A 429 0.95 -3.00 13.47
C ALA A 429 0.04 -3.87 14.36
N CYS A 430 0.45 -5.11 14.67
CA CYS A 430 -0.25 -6.00 15.60
C CYS A 430 -0.37 -5.37 17.00
N ARG A 431 0.68 -4.70 17.48
CA ARG A 431 0.66 -4.01 18.78
C ARG A 431 -0.32 -2.85 18.79
N LEU A 432 -0.33 -2.03 17.73
CA LEU A 432 -1.33 -0.97 17.57
C LEU A 432 -2.76 -1.54 17.50
N ALA A 433 -2.97 -2.65 16.77
CA ALA A 433 -4.27 -3.32 16.66
C ALA A 433 -4.81 -3.79 18.02
N ARG A 434 -3.92 -4.23 18.91
CA ARG A 434 -4.22 -4.67 20.28
C ARG A 434 -4.24 -3.54 21.31
N ALA A 435 -3.99 -2.30 20.88
CA ALA A 435 -3.73 -1.15 21.74
C ALA A 435 -2.63 -1.40 22.81
N ASP A 436 -1.71 -2.33 22.56
CA ASP A 436 -0.54 -2.61 23.39
C ASP A 436 0.59 -1.64 23.02
N LEU A 437 0.45 -0.39 23.47
CA LEU A 437 1.39 0.69 23.19
C LEU A 437 1.72 1.47 24.46
N PRO A 438 2.92 2.07 24.56
CA PRO A 438 3.19 3.03 25.62
C PRO A 438 2.15 4.17 25.60
N PRO A 439 1.58 4.58 26.74
CA PRO A 439 0.51 5.58 26.78
C PRO A 439 0.82 6.89 26.01
N PRO A 440 2.05 7.47 26.07
CA PRO A 440 2.39 8.66 25.28
C PRO A 440 2.32 8.42 23.76
N VAL A 441 2.68 7.22 23.30
CA VAL A 441 2.63 6.85 21.88
C VAL A 441 1.19 6.72 21.42
N LEU A 442 0.35 6.09 22.25
CA LEU A 442 -1.07 5.94 21.98
C LEU A 442 -1.78 7.30 21.89
N ALA A 443 -1.47 8.21 22.82
CA ALA A 443 -1.96 9.59 22.77
C ALA A 443 -1.52 10.31 21.49
N ALA A 444 -0.28 10.13 21.06
CA ALA A 444 0.25 10.75 19.86
C ALA A 444 -0.35 10.18 18.56
N LEU A 445 -0.49 8.85 18.42
CA LEU A 445 -1.08 8.21 17.24
C LEU A 445 -2.59 8.50 17.06
N ARG A 446 -3.23 9.04 18.11
CA ARG A 446 -4.61 9.53 18.05
C ARG A 446 -4.75 10.90 17.45
N VAL A 447 -3.67 11.68 17.41
CA VAL A 447 -3.66 12.95 16.70
C VAL A 447 -4.10 12.68 15.25
N GLY A 448 -4.89 13.60 14.70
CA GLY A 448 -5.37 13.52 13.34
C GLY A 448 -5.32 14.89 12.68
N ARG A 449 -5.21 14.89 11.35
CA ARG A 449 -5.30 16.12 10.55
C ARG A 449 -6.73 16.37 10.14
N LEU A 450 -7.30 17.43 10.68
CA LEU A 450 -8.63 17.88 10.31
C LEU A 450 -8.59 18.60 8.96
N THR A 451 -9.41 18.15 8.03
CA THR A 451 -9.71 18.81 6.76
C THR A 451 -11.19 19.16 6.74
N ALA A 452 -11.51 20.40 6.44
CA ALA A 452 -12.88 20.89 6.35
C ALA A 452 -13.37 20.81 4.90
N LEU A 453 -14.51 20.15 4.66
CA LEU A 453 -15.14 20.02 3.36
C LEU A 453 -16.51 20.67 3.40
N GLN A 454 -16.89 21.40 2.35
CA GLN A 454 -18.26 21.92 2.24
C GLN A 454 -19.21 20.78 1.92
N LYS A 455 -20.40 20.73 2.52
CA LYS A 455 -21.43 19.76 2.13
C LYS A 455 -22.00 20.10 0.74
N PRO A 456 -22.49 19.12 -0.04
CA PRO A 456 -22.90 19.33 -1.43
C PRO A 456 -24.09 20.30 -1.62
N ASN A 457 -24.83 20.63 -0.54
CA ASN A 457 -25.95 21.58 -0.58
C ASN A 457 -25.56 23.00 -0.08
N GLY A 458 -24.27 23.26 0.16
CA GLY A 458 -23.79 24.50 0.80
C GLY A 458 -24.20 24.66 2.28
N ARG A 459 -25.00 23.72 2.83
CA ARG A 459 -25.50 23.76 4.21
C ARG A 459 -24.47 23.18 5.19
N GLY A 460 -23.40 23.93 5.40
CA GLY A 460 -22.43 23.70 6.46
C GLY A 460 -21.22 22.85 6.05
N VAL A 461 -20.41 22.53 7.05
CA VAL A 461 -19.08 21.94 6.89
C VAL A 461 -19.02 20.54 7.50
N ARG A 462 -18.42 19.58 6.79
CA ARG A 462 -18.05 18.28 7.33
C ARG A 462 -16.55 18.25 7.68
N ALA A 463 -16.20 17.72 8.85
CA ALA A 463 -14.81 17.42 9.17
C ALA A 463 -14.45 16.05 8.60
N LEU A 464 -13.27 15.98 7.99
CA LEU A 464 -12.57 14.74 7.72
C LEU A 464 -11.29 14.73 8.57
N VAL A 465 -11.11 13.70 9.40
CA VAL A 465 -9.90 13.54 10.20
C VAL A 465 -9.01 12.48 9.57
N ILE A 466 -7.82 12.87 9.17
CA ILE A 466 -6.82 11.96 8.59
C ILE A 466 -5.88 11.52 9.71
N GLY A 467 -6.00 10.26 10.11
CA GLY A 467 -5.09 9.63 11.08
C GLY A 467 -3.73 9.32 10.48
N ASP A 468 -2.83 8.83 11.34
CA ASP A 468 -1.52 8.36 10.90
C ASP A 468 -1.62 7.21 9.89
N VAL A 469 -0.60 7.04 9.04
CA VAL A 469 -0.60 6.00 8.01
C VAL A 469 -0.64 4.60 8.63
N LEU A 470 0.10 4.36 9.72
CA LEU A 470 0.08 3.04 10.38
C LEU A 470 -1.32 2.73 10.93
N ARG A 471 -1.98 3.72 11.53
CA ARG A 471 -3.36 3.60 12.03
C ARG A 471 -4.37 3.29 10.91
N ARG A 472 -4.23 3.93 9.76
CA ARG A 472 -5.10 3.67 8.60
C ARG A 472 -4.88 2.26 8.05
N LEU A 473 -3.63 1.83 7.91
CA LEU A 473 -3.31 0.48 7.44
C LEU A 473 -3.80 -0.61 8.38
N VAL A 474 -3.74 -0.40 9.70
CA VAL A 474 -4.31 -1.36 10.67
C VAL A 474 -5.84 -1.43 10.55
N GLY A 475 -6.51 -0.29 10.35
CA GLY A 475 -7.95 -0.26 10.10
C GLY A 475 -8.34 -0.99 8.80
N GLU A 476 -7.70 -0.63 7.67
CA GLU A 476 -7.98 -1.20 6.36
C GLU A 476 -7.57 -2.69 6.26
N GLY A 477 -6.41 -3.05 6.81
CA GLY A 477 -5.90 -4.42 6.77
C GLY A 477 -6.69 -5.38 7.64
N GLY A 478 -7.38 -4.88 8.67
CA GLY A 478 -8.25 -5.67 9.51
C GLY A 478 -9.50 -6.14 8.78
N GLU A 479 -10.13 -5.25 8.02
CA GLU A 479 -11.36 -5.53 7.26
C GLU A 479 -11.20 -6.66 6.23
N GLN A 480 -9.98 -6.84 5.70
CA GLN A 480 -9.70 -7.92 4.74
C GLN A 480 -9.55 -9.30 5.39
N GLY A 481 -9.33 -9.35 6.71
CA GLY A 481 -9.17 -10.61 7.46
C GLY A 481 -10.38 -11.00 8.29
N ASP A 482 -11.12 -10.01 8.82
CA ASP A 482 -12.29 -10.20 9.68
C ASP A 482 -13.24 -8.98 9.56
N PRO A 483 -14.52 -9.16 9.22
CA PRO A 483 -15.46 -8.04 9.12
C PRO A 483 -15.73 -7.31 10.46
N LEU A 484 -15.44 -7.94 11.60
CA LEU A 484 -15.58 -7.33 12.93
C LEU A 484 -14.37 -6.49 13.36
N MET A 485 -13.28 -6.51 12.59
CA MET A 485 -12.04 -5.85 12.97
C MET A 485 -12.15 -4.35 13.25
N PRO A 486 -12.87 -3.54 12.46
CA PRO A 486 -13.02 -2.11 12.75
C PRO A 486 -13.65 -1.85 14.12
N ALA A 487 -14.64 -2.67 14.51
CA ALA A 487 -15.26 -2.59 15.81
C ALA A 487 -14.28 -3.01 16.91
N LEU A 488 -13.63 -4.17 16.79
CA LEU A 488 -12.63 -4.63 17.76
C LEU A 488 -11.46 -3.66 17.93
N TYR A 489 -11.01 -3.03 16.84
CA TYR A 489 -9.98 -2.00 16.86
C TYR A 489 -10.45 -0.74 17.61
N ALA A 490 -11.68 -0.28 17.36
CA ALA A 490 -12.27 0.84 18.08
C ALA A 490 -12.42 0.53 19.58
N LEU A 491 -12.79 -0.71 19.93
CA LEU A 491 -12.92 -1.18 21.31
C LEU A 491 -11.57 -1.33 22.03
N ALA A 492 -10.55 -1.88 21.37
CA ALA A 492 -9.22 -2.00 21.94
C ALA A 492 -8.64 -0.62 22.30
N GLN A 493 -8.98 0.41 21.52
CA GLN A 493 -8.57 1.79 21.79
C GLN A 493 -9.32 2.41 22.99
N GLN A 494 -10.42 1.82 23.45
CA GLN A 494 -11.36 2.45 24.39
C GLN A 494 -10.79 2.71 25.80
N PRO A 495 -10.10 1.78 26.49
CA PRO A 495 -9.65 2.02 27.86
C PRO A 495 -8.65 3.19 27.93
N ALA A 496 -7.87 3.34 26.87
CA ALA A 496 -7.00 4.48 26.71
C ALA A 496 -7.76 5.75 26.30
N LEU A 497 -8.91 5.68 25.62
CA LEU A 497 -9.78 6.87 25.37
C LEU A 497 -10.35 7.39 26.70
N GLN A 498 -10.77 6.50 27.60
CA GLN A 498 -11.28 6.87 28.92
C GLN A 498 -10.19 7.51 29.82
N ARG A 499 -8.99 6.93 29.88
CA ARG A 499 -7.89 7.45 30.73
C ARG A 499 -7.45 8.88 30.37
N ILE A 500 -7.48 9.23 29.08
CA ILE A 500 -7.13 10.58 28.62
C ILE A 500 -8.27 11.56 28.88
N PHE A 501 -9.52 11.13 28.74
CA PHE A 501 -10.70 11.97 28.98
C PHE A 501 -10.75 12.48 30.43
N VAL A 502 -10.41 11.64 31.40
CA VAL A 502 -10.36 12.02 32.83
C VAL A 502 -9.18 12.95 33.14
N ALA A 503 -8.05 12.82 32.45
CA ALA A 503 -6.85 13.61 32.72
C ALA A 503 -6.80 14.99 32.03
N SER A 504 -7.62 15.24 31.00
CA SER A 504 -7.45 16.39 30.08
C SER A 504 -8.39 17.58 30.32
N VAL A 505 -9.26 17.52 31.35
CA VAL A 505 -10.29 18.53 31.62
C VAL A 505 -9.75 19.96 31.89
N PRO A 506 -8.51 20.21 32.40
CA PRO A 506 -8.04 21.59 32.58
C PRO A 506 -7.28 22.20 31.39
N PHE A 507 -6.86 21.42 30.37
CA PHE A 507 -5.86 21.88 29.37
C PHE A 507 -6.42 22.20 27.96
N LEU A 508 -7.74 22.14 27.79
CA LEU A 508 -8.42 22.21 26.48
C LEU A 508 -8.62 23.66 25.98
N ARG A 509 -7.54 24.36 25.60
CA ARG A 509 -7.64 25.63 24.83
C ARG A 509 -7.00 25.63 23.44
N ALA A 510 -6.28 24.60 23.00
CA ALA A 510 -5.60 24.66 21.70
C ALA A 510 -5.79 23.45 20.75
N SER A 511 -6.11 22.24 21.24
CA SER A 511 -6.16 21.04 20.38
C SER A 511 -7.36 20.16 20.75
N VAL A 512 -8.27 19.94 19.80
CA VAL A 512 -9.50 19.15 20.00
C VAL A 512 -9.22 17.67 19.73
N PRO A 513 -9.40 16.76 20.71
CA PRO A 513 -9.41 15.32 20.44
C PRO A 513 -10.73 14.94 19.74
N PHE A 514 -10.63 14.21 18.63
CA PHE A 514 -11.80 13.62 17.96
C PHE A 514 -12.05 12.22 18.49
N CYS A 515 -13.23 12.01 19.10
CA CYS A 515 -13.77 10.67 19.33
C CYS A 515 -14.40 10.14 18.04
N PHE A 516 -14.06 8.89 17.70
CA PHE A 516 -14.93 8.04 16.89
C PHE A 516 -15.90 7.35 17.86
N CYS A 517 -17.20 7.58 17.67
CA CYS A 517 -18.26 6.70 18.15
C CYS A 517 -19.00 6.20 16.91
#